data_AF-A0A7S0DTU8-F1
#
_entry.id   AF-A0A7S0DTU8-F1
#
_cell.length_a   1.000
_cell.length_b   1.000
_cell.length_c   1.000
_cell.angle_alpha   90.00
_cell.angle_beta   90.00
_cell.angle_gamma   90.00
#
_symmetry.space_group_name_H-M   'P 1'
#
loop_
_entity.id
_entity.type
_entity.pdbx_description
1 polymer ?
#
loop_
_entity_poly.entity_id
_entity_poly.type
_entity_poly.pdbx_seq_one_letter_code
_entity_poly.pdbx_strand_id
1 'polypeptide(L)'
;MSEYGAGLWDGLAGRVYVETIFHLETGDFVEAEACMETLISMARFVSTDMCSQDTYHDGRAGFLFALTDLLFRTTHRKEENTSKQLQSCTKGLGVPPTSSESSKHRSRDVEMLESAIEKVARKILDRGKEFVWDYSIELTPLIWPANKDMHMFLGLERGTMGCLHALLHVPPSILDRADPEWRHDINQTLQFVLMHQVYTDPAYTNATAYPEAAKPGIEQPLPAIKFHDATSSILKDGGGIGEIYRAGEEEEMPPQFHRFGFEADELPPEQTVNRTYQNLGEGSGGAVFLFLQARRVLGDPGDTFLNAARKAGDAVWERGLIRQGMGIIKGVSGNAYAFLALARAEEDEDKSNLWIQRARLFGAFMVNWETELPKPMRKLSLEFSRTAWYETSVPGCLMEGYGSGVLLLVDLEDPKNARAPLVEPTLWPHVFPRSTAPRLAQMEPRLVPPRASRRN
;
A
#
# COMPACT_ATOMS: atom_id res chain seq x y z
N MET A 1 2.35 -11.00 -27.27
CA MET A 1 2.58 -10.16 -26.09
C MET A 1 2.42 -8.65 -26.37
N SER A 2 2.16 -8.21 -27.61
CA SER A 2 1.85 -6.78 -27.87
C SER A 2 0.45 -6.35 -27.42
N GLU A 3 -0.47 -7.29 -27.17
CA GLU A 3 -1.85 -7.01 -26.70
C GLU A 3 -2.09 -7.29 -25.21
N TYR A 4 -1.16 -7.97 -24.50
CA TYR A 4 -1.32 -8.31 -23.09
C TYR A 4 -0.19 -7.67 -22.30
N GLY A 5 -0.50 -6.66 -21.48
CA GLY A 5 0.46 -5.90 -20.69
C GLY A 5 1.37 -6.79 -19.83
N ALA A 6 2.56 -6.27 -19.52
CA ALA A 6 3.51 -6.94 -18.65
C ALA A 6 3.30 -6.60 -17.16
N GLY A 7 2.34 -5.73 -16.84
CA GLY A 7 2.08 -5.29 -15.47
C GLY A 7 1.56 -6.39 -14.54
N LEU A 8 1.69 -6.10 -13.26
CA LEU A 8 1.21 -6.96 -12.17
C LEU A 8 -0.31 -6.86 -11.99
N TRP A 9 -0.89 -5.68 -12.19
CA TRP A 9 -2.32 -5.47 -11.95
C TRP A 9 -3.19 -5.71 -13.18
N ASP A 10 -2.67 -5.39 -14.38
CA ASP A 10 -3.45 -5.48 -15.63
C ASP A 10 -2.66 -6.20 -16.74
N GLY A 11 -2.04 -7.33 -16.41
CA GLY A 11 -1.15 -8.02 -17.33
C GLY A 11 -1.04 -9.52 -17.13
N LEU A 12 -0.45 -10.18 -18.14
CA LEU A 12 -0.18 -11.62 -18.09
C LEU A 12 0.75 -11.98 -16.94
N ALA A 13 1.67 -11.06 -16.57
CA ALA A 13 2.61 -11.29 -15.49
C ALA A 13 1.90 -11.45 -14.14
N GLY A 14 0.87 -10.65 -13.86
CA GLY A 14 0.07 -10.79 -12.66
C GLY A 14 -0.59 -12.16 -12.54
N ARG A 15 -1.16 -12.66 -13.64
CA ARG A 15 -1.75 -14.01 -13.69
C ARG A 15 -0.72 -15.10 -13.39
N VAL A 16 0.40 -15.10 -14.13
CA VAL A 16 1.44 -16.12 -13.97
C VAL A 16 2.07 -16.04 -12.58
N TYR A 17 2.22 -14.83 -12.03
CA TYR A 17 2.70 -14.63 -10.66
C TYR A 17 1.76 -15.25 -9.63
N VAL A 18 0.45 -14.97 -9.67
CA VAL A 18 -0.52 -15.56 -8.74
C VAL A 18 -0.56 -17.08 -8.86
N GLU A 19 -0.50 -17.60 -10.09
CA GLU A 19 -0.42 -19.05 -10.36
C GLU A 19 0.85 -19.67 -9.77
N THR A 20 2.00 -19.00 -9.92
CA THR A 20 3.27 -19.41 -9.27
C THR A 20 3.11 -19.49 -7.75
N ILE A 21 2.54 -18.45 -7.12
CA ILE A 21 2.32 -18.45 -5.67
C ILE A 21 1.38 -19.58 -5.26
N PHE A 22 0.28 -19.78 -5.97
CA PHE A 22 -0.67 -20.87 -5.67
C PHE A 22 0.02 -22.24 -5.69
N HIS A 23 0.83 -22.53 -6.71
CA HIS A 23 1.57 -23.78 -6.81
C HIS A 23 2.63 -23.92 -5.71
N LEU A 24 3.35 -22.85 -5.38
CA LEU A 24 4.31 -22.84 -4.26
C LEU A 24 3.64 -23.18 -2.92
N GLU A 25 2.47 -22.59 -2.64
CA GLU A 25 1.75 -22.78 -1.38
C GLU A 25 1.03 -24.13 -1.29
N THR A 26 0.54 -24.66 -2.42
CA THR A 26 -0.11 -25.98 -2.47
C THR A 26 0.87 -27.14 -2.53
N GLY A 27 2.14 -26.86 -2.78
CA GLY A 27 3.21 -27.85 -2.79
C GLY A 27 3.51 -28.46 -4.17
N ASP A 28 2.95 -27.89 -5.24
CA ASP A 28 3.15 -28.32 -6.62
C ASP A 28 4.37 -27.62 -7.24
N PHE A 29 5.57 -28.09 -6.89
CA PHE A 29 6.80 -27.37 -7.25
C PHE A 29 7.14 -27.44 -8.73
N VAL A 30 6.66 -28.46 -9.45
CA VAL A 30 6.92 -28.60 -10.89
C VAL A 30 6.17 -27.50 -11.65
N GLU A 31 4.90 -27.31 -11.34
CA GLU A 31 4.10 -26.23 -11.96
C GLU A 31 4.57 -24.84 -11.49
N ALA A 32 4.98 -24.71 -10.22
CA ALA A 32 5.58 -23.47 -9.74
C ALA A 32 6.87 -23.09 -10.51
N GLU A 33 7.75 -24.06 -10.78
CA GLU A 33 8.98 -23.85 -11.54
C GLU A 33 8.66 -23.46 -12.99
N ALA A 34 7.70 -24.14 -13.64
CA ALA A 34 7.26 -23.80 -14.99
C ALA A 34 6.67 -22.38 -15.11
N CYS A 35 5.86 -21.97 -14.13
CA CYS A 35 5.33 -20.60 -14.07
C CYS A 35 6.46 -19.57 -13.85
N MET A 36 7.43 -19.89 -12.99
CA MET A 36 8.59 -19.04 -12.73
C MET A 36 9.48 -18.88 -13.97
N GLU A 37 9.74 -19.96 -14.70
CA GLU A 37 10.46 -19.91 -15.99
C GLU A 37 9.73 -19.04 -17.01
N THR A 38 8.39 -19.07 -17.01
CA THR A 38 7.57 -18.21 -17.86
C THR A 38 7.77 -16.73 -17.51
N LEU A 39 7.73 -16.36 -16.23
CA LEU A 39 8.01 -14.99 -15.79
C LEU A 39 9.44 -14.55 -16.13
N ILE A 40 10.43 -15.40 -15.90
CA ILE A 40 11.83 -15.11 -16.25
C ILE A 40 11.99 -14.91 -17.76
N SER A 41 11.29 -15.70 -18.58
CA SER A 41 11.28 -15.53 -20.03
C SER A 41 10.65 -14.19 -20.43
N MET A 42 9.54 -13.79 -19.79
CA MET A 42 8.91 -12.50 -20.01
C MET A 42 9.84 -11.32 -19.70
N ALA A 43 10.73 -11.45 -18.70
CA ALA A 43 11.69 -10.40 -18.36
C ALA A 43 12.59 -10.00 -19.54
N ARG A 44 12.85 -10.91 -20.49
CA ARG A 44 13.60 -10.60 -21.73
C ARG A 44 12.87 -9.59 -22.60
N PHE A 45 11.54 -9.65 -22.66
CA PHE A 45 10.72 -8.68 -23.38
C PHE A 45 10.57 -7.37 -22.58
N VAL A 46 10.27 -7.47 -21.29
CA VAL A 46 10.06 -6.31 -20.40
C VAL A 46 11.29 -5.41 -20.32
N SER A 47 12.50 -6.00 -20.40
CA SER A 47 13.76 -5.26 -20.39
C SER A 47 14.11 -4.56 -21.71
N THR A 48 13.25 -4.64 -22.75
CA THR A 48 13.47 -3.99 -24.06
C THR A 48 12.51 -2.81 -24.25
N ASP A 49 12.79 -1.94 -25.21
CA ASP A 49 11.92 -0.81 -25.57
C ASP A 49 10.55 -1.22 -26.15
N MET A 50 10.35 -2.51 -26.39
CA MET A 50 9.05 -3.05 -26.81
C MET A 50 8.00 -2.98 -25.70
N CYS A 51 8.43 -2.92 -24.43
CA CYS A 51 7.53 -2.60 -23.32
C CYS A 51 7.45 -1.06 -23.19
N SER A 52 6.29 -0.48 -23.47
CA SER A 52 6.16 0.98 -23.54
C SER A 52 5.95 1.65 -22.19
N GLN A 53 5.62 0.90 -21.14
CA GLN A 53 5.14 1.44 -19.86
C GLN A 53 6.08 1.08 -18.72
N ASP A 54 6.43 2.07 -17.90
CA ASP A 54 7.27 1.90 -16.72
C ASP A 54 6.46 1.82 -15.41
N THR A 55 5.15 2.08 -15.48
CA THR A 55 4.27 2.22 -14.32
C THR A 55 4.08 0.93 -13.51
N TYR A 56 3.52 1.07 -12.31
CA TYR A 56 3.22 -0.08 -11.44
C TYR A 56 2.02 -0.89 -11.95
N HIS A 57 1.01 -0.22 -12.48
CA HIS A 57 -0.24 -0.83 -12.95
C HIS A 57 0.00 -1.82 -14.10
N ASP A 58 0.55 -1.34 -15.21
CA ASP A 58 0.61 -2.03 -16.49
C ASP A 58 2.04 -2.18 -17.05
N GLY A 59 3.04 -1.70 -16.30
CA GLY A 59 4.41 -1.54 -16.76
C GLY A 59 5.47 -2.33 -16.00
N ARG A 60 6.73 -1.92 -16.22
CA ARG A 60 7.93 -2.56 -15.66
C ARG A 60 7.96 -2.59 -14.15
N ALA A 61 7.47 -1.54 -13.45
CA ALA A 61 7.57 -1.47 -12.00
C ALA A 61 6.75 -2.58 -11.31
N GLY A 62 5.51 -2.83 -11.76
CA GLY A 62 4.70 -3.93 -11.22
C GLY A 62 5.32 -5.29 -11.51
N PHE A 63 5.85 -5.47 -12.73
CA PHE A 63 6.58 -6.68 -13.11
C PHE A 63 7.81 -6.94 -12.23
N LEU A 64 8.60 -5.88 -11.97
CA LEU A 64 9.78 -5.92 -11.11
C LEU A 64 9.41 -6.33 -9.68
N PHE A 65 8.32 -5.77 -9.14
CA PHE A 65 7.83 -6.13 -7.83
C PHE A 65 7.49 -7.63 -7.75
N ALA A 66 6.79 -8.17 -8.75
CA ALA A 66 6.41 -9.59 -8.80
C ALA A 66 7.64 -10.52 -8.78
N LEU A 67 8.66 -10.22 -9.61
CA LEU A 67 9.91 -11.00 -9.60
C LEU A 67 10.63 -10.92 -8.26
N THR A 68 10.62 -9.75 -7.64
CA THR A 68 11.32 -9.50 -6.37
C THR A 68 10.65 -10.21 -5.20
N ASP A 69 9.31 -10.21 -5.14
CA ASP A 69 8.55 -10.99 -4.15
C ASP A 69 8.80 -12.50 -4.32
N LEU A 70 8.85 -13.00 -5.57
CA LEU A 70 9.20 -14.40 -5.84
C LEU A 70 10.62 -14.75 -5.39
N LEU A 71 11.59 -13.87 -5.63
CA LEU A 71 12.95 -14.05 -5.13
C LEU A 71 12.94 -14.19 -3.60
N PHE A 72 12.26 -13.27 -2.92
CA PHE A 72 12.17 -13.26 -1.46
C PHE A 72 11.56 -14.56 -0.89
N ARG A 73 10.47 -15.07 -1.49
CA ARG A 73 9.84 -16.34 -1.08
C ARG A 73 10.71 -17.55 -1.34
N THR A 74 11.34 -17.60 -2.51
CA THR A 74 12.18 -18.75 -2.90
C THR A 74 13.45 -18.84 -2.05
N THR A 75 13.98 -17.71 -1.57
CA THR A 75 15.12 -17.68 -0.65
C THR A 75 14.72 -18.08 0.77
N HIS A 76 13.68 -17.49 1.35
CA HIS A 76 13.28 -17.78 2.73
C HIS A 76 12.84 -19.23 2.95
N ARG A 77 12.15 -19.81 1.98
CA ARG A 77 11.71 -21.21 2.09
C ARG A 77 12.88 -22.19 2.16
N LYS A 78 13.99 -21.89 1.51
CA LYS A 78 15.21 -22.73 1.59
C LYS A 78 15.82 -22.65 2.98
N GLU A 79 15.88 -21.47 3.58
CA GLU A 79 16.37 -21.28 4.95
C GLU A 79 15.53 -22.07 5.97
N GLU A 80 14.20 -22.08 5.82
CA GLU A 80 13.31 -22.88 6.66
C GLU A 80 13.51 -24.39 6.47
N ASN A 81 13.63 -24.87 5.23
CA ASN A 81 13.82 -26.29 4.94
C ASN A 81 15.17 -26.79 5.46
N THR A 82 16.24 -26.01 5.28
CA THR A 82 17.57 -26.31 5.84
C THR A 82 17.51 -26.33 7.37
N SER A 83 16.81 -25.37 8.00
CA SER A 83 16.63 -25.34 9.46
C SER A 83 15.85 -26.55 9.99
N LYS A 84 14.79 -26.97 9.30
CA LYS A 84 13.99 -28.17 9.65
C LYS A 84 14.79 -29.47 9.47
N GLN A 85 15.64 -29.57 8.44
CA GLN A 85 16.54 -30.71 8.23
C GLN A 85 17.66 -30.77 9.27
N LEU A 86 18.27 -29.63 9.64
CA LEU A 86 19.27 -29.61 10.72
C LEU A 86 18.65 -30.02 12.06
N GLN A 87 17.45 -29.56 12.38
CA GLN A 87 16.74 -29.92 13.61
C GLN A 87 16.33 -31.41 13.67
N SER A 88 16.01 -32.04 12.53
CA SER A 88 15.69 -33.48 12.48
C SER A 88 16.94 -34.34 12.62
N CYS A 89 18.08 -33.92 12.05
CA CYS A 89 19.36 -34.61 12.18
C CYS A 89 19.96 -34.51 13.59
N THR A 90 19.77 -33.39 14.30
CA THR A 90 20.29 -33.21 15.67
C THR A 90 19.48 -33.94 16.75
N LYS A 91 18.29 -34.48 16.43
CA LYS A 91 17.48 -35.25 17.40
C LYS A 91 17.96 -36.68 17.65
N GLY A 92 19.01 -37.15 16.96
CA GLY A 92 19.51 -38.52 17.09
C GLY A 92 20.97 -38.68 17.54
N LEU A 93 21.82 -37.65 17.42
CA LEU A 93 23.25 -37.77 17.69
C LEU A 93 23.74 -36.47 18.33
N GLY A 94 24.17 -36.54 19.59
CA GLY A 94 24.70 -35.42 20.37
C GLY A 94 26.08 -34.97 19.89
N VAL A 95 26.19 -34.53 18.64
CA VAL A 95 27.40 -33.95 18.05
C VAL A 95 27.11 -32.49 17.68
N PRO A 96 27.92 -31.52 18.12
CA PRO A 96 27.73 -30.13 17.73
C PRO A 96 28.02 -29.95 16.23
N PRO A 97 27.24 -29.11 15.51
CA PRO A 97 27.40 -28.95 14.06
C PRO A 97 28.73 -28.23 13.76
N THR A 98 29.61 -28.88 12.99
CA THR A 98 30.76 -28.23 12.38
C THR A 98 30.29 -27.33 11.25
N SER A 99 30.46 -26.02 11.45
CA SER A 99 30.15 -24.97 10.49
C SER A 99 31.19 -24.93 9.36
N SER A 100 30.98 -25.62 8.23
CA SER A 100 31.80 -25.33 7.04
C SER A 100 31.30 -25.74 5.65
N GLU A 101 30.12 -26.35 5.44
CA GLU A 101 29.79 -26.88 4.09
C GLU A 101 28.45 -26.45 3.46
N SER A 102 27.64 -25.59 4.08
CA SER A 102 26.33 -25.21 3.51
C SER A 102 26.34 -24.09 2.45
N SER A 103 27.50 -23.50 2.09
CA SER A 103 27.53 -22.21 1.39
C SER A 103 27.91 -22.22 -0.12
N LYS A 104 27.88 -23.35 -0.84
CA LYS A 104 28.47 -23.41 -2.22
C LYS A 104 27.57 -23.88 -3.37
N HIS A 105 26.26 -24.06 -3.18
CA HIS A 105 25.35 -24.28 -4.31
C HIS A 105 24.12 -23.36 -4.18
N ARG A 106 24.19 -22.17 -4.78
CA ARG A 106 23.00 -21.38 -5.09
C ARG A 106 22.19 -22.15 -6.13
N SER A 107 20.86 -22.29 -5.93
CA SER A 107 20.06 -22.97 -6.96
C SER A 107 19.90 -22.07 -8.18
N ARG A 108 19.90 -22.71 -9.35
CA ARG A 108 19.80 -22.08 -10.67
C ARG A 108 18.65 -21.07 -10.77
N ASP A 109 17.51 -21.35 -10.13
CA ASP A 109 16.32 -20.50 -10.20
C ASP A 109 16.54 -19.14 -9.52
N VAL A 110 17.26 -19.14 -8.40
CA VAL A 110 17.62 -17.90 -7.69
C VAL A 110 18.52 -17.04 -8.55
N GLU A 111 19.52 -17.65 -9.20
CA GLU A 111 20.43 -16.93 -10.10
C GLU A 111 19.70 -16.38 -11.33
N MET A 112 18.75 -17.16 -11.88
CA MET A 112 17.92 -16.72 -13.00
C MET A 112 16.97 -15.59 -12.62
N LEU A 113 16.35 -15.64 -11.43
CA LEU A 113 15.53 -14.54 -10.89
C LEU A 113 16.37 -13.29 -10.65
N GLU A 114 17.51 -13.40 -9.96
CA GLU A 114 18.41 -12.26 -9.73
C GLU A 114 18.85 -11.62 -11.05
N SER A 115 19.20 -12.43 -12.05
CA SER A 115 19.55 -11.92 -13.39
C SER A 115 18.37 -11.25 -14.10
N ALA A 116 17.14 -11.71 -13.90
CA ALA A 116 15.96 -11.12 -14.51
C ALA A 116 15.63 -9.78 -13.84
N ILE A 117 15.65 -9.75 -12.52
CA ILE A 117 15.44 -8.55 -11.69
C ILE A 117 16.47 -7.47 -12.06
N GLU A 118 17.76 -7.83 -12.15
CA GLU A 118 18.82 -6.88 -12.51
C GLU A 118 18.54 -6.18 -13.85
N LYS A 119 18.14 -6.96 -14.89
CA LYS A 119 17.88 -6.42 -16.22
C LYS A 119 16.68 -5.47 -16.25
N VAL A 120 15.60 -5.84 -15.56
CA VAL A 120 14.39 -5.00 -15.49
C VAL A 120 14.66 -3.74 -14.67
N ALA A 121 15.31 -3.86 -13.51
CA ALA A 121 15.67 -2.72 -12.67
C ALA A 121 16.58 -1.74 -13.39
N ARG A 122 17.63 -2.23 -14.07
CA ARG A 122 18.51 -1.42 -14.92
C ARG A 122 17.70 -0.66 -15.96
N LYS A 123 16.79 -1.34 -16.68
CA LYS A 123 15.98 -0.68 -17.70
C LYS A 123 15.07 0.40 -17.12
N ILE A 124 14.47 0.19 -15.95
CA ILE A 124 13.66 1.23 -15.28
C ILE A 124 14.53 2.45 -14.92
N LEU A 125 15.72 2.23 -14.35
CA LEU A 125 16.64 3.32 -14.00
C LEU A 125 17.10 4.09 -15.24
N ASP A 126 17.55 3.38 -16.29
CA ASP A 126 17.97 3.97 -17.56
C ASP A 126 16.85 4.84 -18.16
N ARG A 127 15.62 4.30 -18.21
CA ARG A 127 14.44 5.03 -18.72
C ARG A 127 14.13 6.30 -17.91
N GLY A 128 14.30 6.24 -16.59
CA GLY A 128 14.11 7.39 -15.70
C GLY A 128 15.11 8.51 -15.96
N LYS A 129 16.38 8.14 -16.19
CA LYS A 129 17.48 9.07 -16.51
C LYS A 129 17.37 9.64 -17.92
N GLU A 130 17.09 8.77 -18.91
CA GLU A 130 16.87 9.16 -20.31
C GLU A 130 15.79 10.23 -20.40
N PHE A 131 14.67 10.05 -19.70
CA PHE A 131 13.58 11.01 -19.70
C PHE A 131 14.00 12.36 -19.09
N VAL A 132 14.71 12.33 -17.97
CA VAL A 132 15.23 13.55 -17.33
C VAL A 132 16.18 14.29 -18.27
N TRP A 133 17.05 13.56 -18.98
CA TRP A 133 17.99 14.11 -19.95
C TRP A 133 17.28 14.72 -21.17
N ASP A 134 16.40 13.95 -21.82
CA ASP A 134 15.69 14.34 -23.04
C ASP A 134 14.83 15.60 -22.84
N TYR A 135 14.34 15.82 -21.62
CA TYR A 135 13.49 16.95 -21.28
C TYR A 135 14.18 18.01 -20.40
N SER A 136 15.48 17.88 -20.17
CA SER A 136 16.30 18.84 -19.40
C SER A 136 15.68 19.17 -18.03
N ILE A 137 15.27 18.14 -17.29
CA ILE A 137 14.66 18.29 -15.97
C ILE A 137 15.77 18.41 -14.92
N GLU A 138 15.93 19.58 -14.30
CA GLU A 138 17.02 19.80 -13.32
C GLU A 138 16.66 19.42 -11.87
N LEU A 139 15.37 19.17 -11.59
CA LEU A 139 14.86 19.03 -10.23
C LEU A 139 15.08 17.65 -9.60
N THR A 140 15.31 16.62 -10.41
CA THR A 140 15.43 15.23 -9.94
C THR A 140 16.12 14.37 -10.99
N PRO A 141 16.95 13.39 -10.59
CA PRO A 141 17.66 12.51 -11.52
C PRO A 141 16.78 11.43 -12.16
N LEU A 142 15.61 11.12 -11.60
CA LEU A 142 14.69 10.12 -12.15
C LEU A 142 13.27 10.67 -12.24
N ILE A 143 12.64 10.50 -13.40
CA ILE A 143 11.19 10.67 -13.62
C ILE A 143 10.72 9.67 -14.68
N TRP A 144 9.50 9.15 -14.51
CA TRP A 144 8.88 8.28 -15.50
C TRP A 144 7.55 8.86 -15.98
N PRO A 145 7.33 8.93 -17.31
CA PRO A 145 6.03 9.31 -17.85
C PRO A 145 5.03 8.17 -17.70
N ALA A 146 3.79 8.47 -17.33
CA ALA A 146 2.74 7.44 -17.33
C ALA A 146 2.21 7.12 -18.73
N ASN A 147 2.28 8.09 -19.65
CA ASN A 147 1.70 7.97 -20.98
C ASN A 147 2.49 8.78 -22.02
N LYS A 148 2.10 8.63 -23.29
CA LYS A 148 2.68 9.36 -24.42
C LYS A 148 2.49 10.88 -24.31
N ASP A 149 1.54 11.33 -23.51
CA ASP A 149 1.21 12.74 -23.29
C ASP A 149 2.09 13.38 -22.21
N MET A 150 3.13 12.67 -21.74
CA MET A 150 4.21 13.25 -20.92
C MET A 150 3.77 13.75 -19.55
N HIS A 151 2.62 13.28 -19.05
CA HIS A 151 2.16 13.66 -17.72
C HIS A 151 3.04 13.03 -16.64
N MET A 152 3.62 13.89 -15.79
CA MET A 152 4.45 13.50 -14.65
C MET A 152 3.56 13.13 -13.46
N PHE A 153 2.93 11.96 -13.52
CA PHE A 153 2.18 11.44 -12.39
C PHE A 153 3.11 11.16 -11.21
N LEU A 154 2.66 11.48 -10.00
CA LEU A 154 3.39 11.19 -8.77
C LEU A 154 2.93 9.89 -8.14
N GLY A 155 1.65 9.55 -8.22
CA GLY A 155 1.03 8.43 -7.48
C GLY A 155 1.67 7.05 -7.69
N LEU A 156 1.29 6.09 -6.85
CA LEU A 156 1.82 4.72 -6.87
C LEU A 156 1.38 3.93 -8.11
N GLU A 157 0.14 4.13 -8.60
CA GLU A 157 -0.41 3.34 -9.72
C GLU A 157 0.34 3.62 -11.03
N ARG A 158 0.41 4.92 -11.40
CA ARG A 158 0.87 5.36 -12.72
C ARG A 158 2.13 6.23 -12.69
N GLY A 159 2.60 6.58 -11.49
CA GLY A 159 3.57 7.65 -11.31
C GLY A 159 4.91 7.23 -10.76
N THR A 160 5.68 8.27 -10.43
CA THR A 160 7.06 8.18 -9.93
C THR A 160 7.13 7.37 -8.63
N MET A 161 6.16 7.53 -7.71
CA MET A 161 6.15 6.76 -6.46
C MET A 161 6.09 5.25 -6.70
N GLY A 162 5.35 4.79 -7.72
CA GLY A 162 5.24 3.37 -8.05
C GLY A 162 6.56 2.77 -8.52
N CYS A 163 7.29 3.50 -9.37
CA CYS A 163 8.60 3.08 -9.86
C CYS A 163 9.63 3.03 -8.72
N LEU A 164 9.69 4.07 -7.91
CA LEU A 164 10.56 4.12 -6.73
C LEU A 164 10.23 3.00 -5.74
N HIS A 165 8.94 2.79 -5.46
CA HIS A 165 8.48 1.74 -4.56
C HIS A 165 8.92 0.35 -5.05
N ALA A 166 8.74 0.04 -6.33
CA ALA A 166 9.20 -1.23 -6.91
C ALA A 166 10.72 -1.40 -6.84
N LEU A 167 11.48 -0.36 -7.20
CA LEU A 167 12.95 -0.37 -7.11
C LEU A 167 13.43 -0.60 -5.67
N LEU A 168 12.78 0.02 -4.68
CA LEU A 168 13.14 -0.14 -3.27
C LEU A 168 12.82 -1.53 -2.71
N HIS A 169 12.04 -2.37 -3.39
CA HIS A 169 11.92 -3.78 -2.99
C HIS A 169 13.11 -4.62 -3.47
N VAL A 170 13.84 -4.18 -4.49
CA VAL A 170 14.97 -4.93 -5.06
C VAL A 170 16.12 -4.99 -4.05
N PRO A 171 16.74 -6.17 -3.81
CA PRO A 171 17.92 -6.28 -2.97
C PRO A 171 19.04 -5.32 -3.39
N PRO A 172 19.64 -4.55 -2.46
CA PRO A 172 20.70 -3.58 -2.78
C PRO A 172 21.84 -4.16 -3.60
N SER A 173 22.26 -5.40 -3.31
CA SER A 173 23.32 -6.08 -4.06
C SER A 173 23.01 -6.32 -5.54
N ILE A 174 21.73 -6.35 -5.92
CA ILE A 174 21.29 -6.44 -7.31
C ILE A 174 21.26 -5.04 -7.93
N LEU A 175 20.76 -4.04 -7.21
CA LEU A 175 20.78 -2.65 -7.66
C LEU A 175 22.20 -2.12 -7.87
N ASP A 176 23.15 -2.48 -7.01
CA ASP A 176 24.57 -2.11 -7.18
C ASP A 176 25.17 -2.61 -8.50
N ARG A 177 24.69 -3.77 -8.99
CA ARG A 177 25.09 -4.30 -10.31
C ARG A 177 24.33 -3.63 -11.45
N ALA A 178 23.04 -3.36 -11.24
CA ALA A 178 22.19 -2.69 -12.22
C ALA A 178 22.70 -1.28 -12.51
N ASP A 179 22.96 -0.50 -11.47
CA ASP A 179 23.41 0.89 -11.54
C ASP A 179 24.06 1.31 -10.21
N PRO A 180 25.38 1.49 -10.13
CA PRO A 180 26.06 1.89 -8.88
C PRO A 180 25.57 3.21 -8.26
N GLU A 181 24.98 4.12 -9.04
CA GLU A 181 24.50 5.43 -8.58
C GLU A 181 23.04 5.38 -8.08
N TRP A 182 22.38 4.20 -8.15
CA TRP A 182 20.95 4.03 -7.81
C TRP A 182 20.57 4.69 -6.49
N ARG A 183 21.45 4.59 -5.48
CA ARG A 183 21.17 5.08 -4.12
C ARG A 183 21.13 6.60 -4.08
N HIS A 184 22.03 7.26 -4.80
CA HIS A 184 22.03 8.71 -4.93
C HIS A 184 20.76 9.15 -5.66
N ASP A 185 20.47 8.53 -6.81
CA ASP A 185 19.39 8.94 -7.68
C ASP A 185 18.01 8.75 -7.05
N ILE A 186 17.76 7.58 -6.45
CA ILE A 186 16.52 7.31 -5.73
C ILE A 186 16.36 8.27 -4.55
N ASN A 187 17.42 8.56 -3.79
CA ASN A 187 17.31 9.47 -2.65
C ASN A 187 17.00 10.90 -3.08
N GLN A 188 17.66 11.43 -4.11
CA GLN A 188 17.34 12.75 -4.66
C GLN A 188 15.92 12.82 -5.21
N THR A 189 15.47 11.75 -5.89
CA THR A 189 14.09 11.67 -6.40
C THR A 189 13.07 11.59 -5.26
N LEU A 190 13.38 10.91 -4.15
CA LEU A 190 12.55 10.91 -2.94
C LEU A 190 12.47 12.30 -2.32
N GLN A 191 13.56 13.07 -2.29
CA GLN A 191 13.52 14.48 -1.86
C GLN A 191 12.60 15.32 -2.78
N PHE A 192 12.68 15.11 -4.09
CA PHE A 192 11.75 15.72 -5.03
C PHE A 192 10.30 15.37 -4.70
N VAL A 193 9.98 14.09 -4.44
CA VAL A 193 8.63 13.69 -4.02
C VAL A 193 8.24 14.38 -2.71
N LEU A 194 9.10 14.40 -1.69
CA LEU A 194 8.86 15.08 -0.41
C LEU A 194 8.51 16.56 -0.58
N MET A 195 9.18 17.29 -1.48
CA MET A 195 8.89 18.70 -1.76
C MET A 195 7.50 18.93 -2.38
N HIS A 196 6.89 17.90 -2.98
CA HIS A 196 5.54 17.97 -3.54
C HIS A 196 4.44 17.68 -2.52
N GLN A 197 4.79 17.52 -1.24
CA GLN A 197 3.84 17.47 -0.15
C GLN A 197 3.21 18.86 0.06
N VAL A 198 1.92 19.01 -0.23
CA VAL A 198 1.21 20.30 -0.18
C VAL A 198 0.26 20.36 1.02
N TYR A 199 0.20 21.50 1.70
CA TYR A 199 -0.85 21.77 2.69
C TYR A 199 -2.22 21.81 2.02
N THR A 200 -3.14 21.03 2.55
CA THR A 200 -4.51 20.94 2.04
C THR A 200 -5.43 21.76 2.93
N ASP A 201 -5.74 22.97 2.49
CA ASP A 201 -6.75 23.88 3.05
C ASP A 201 -6.44 24.43 4.48
N PRO A 202 -6.44 25.76 4.71
CA PRO A 202 -6.21 26.37 6.03
C PRO A 202 -7.14 25.90 7.16
N ALA A 203 -8.28 25.27 6.84
CA ALA A 203 -9.18 24.70 7.84
C ALA A 203 -8.63 23.43 8.52
N TYR A 204 -7.56 22.82 7.99
CA TYR A 204 -6.97 21.59 8.50
C TYR A 204 -5.53 21.85 8.94
N THR A 205 -5.25 21.62 10.22
CA THR A 205 -4.10 22.28 10.86
C THR A 205 -2.80 21.48 10.81
N ASN A 206 -2.80 20.21 10.39
CA ASN A 206 -1.58 19.39 10.34
C ASN A 206 -1.41 18.45 9.12
N ALA A 207 -2.44 18.20 8.31
CA ALA A 207 -2.35 17.26 7.20
C ALA A 207 -1.82 17.90 5.90
N THR A 208 -0.91 17.19 5.26
CA THR A 208 -0.37 17.52 3.95
C THR A 208 -0.53 16.35 3.01
N ALA A 209 -0.97 16.63 1.78
CA ALA A 209 -1.27 15.62 0.80
C ALA A 209 -0.34 15.66 -0.41
N TYR A 210 -0.31 14.56 -1.15
CA TYR A 210 0.37 14.50 -2.44
C TYR A 210 -0.61 14.74 -3.60
N PRO A 211 -0.25 15.57 -4.59
CA PRO A 211 -1.04 15.75 -5.78
C PRO A 211 -0.92 14.54 -6.72
N GLU A 212 -1.88 14.42 -7.64
CA GLU A 212 -1.90 13.37 -8.68
C GLU A 212 -0.67 13.44 -9.60
N ALA A 213 -0.25 14.66 -9.96
CA ALA A 213 0.89 14.92 -10.82
C ALA A 213 1.77 16.06 -10.28
N ALA A 214 3.05 16.05 -10.63
CA ALA A 214 3.97 17.15 -10.35
C ALA A 214 3.52 18.39 -11.13
N LYS A 215 3.40 19.54 -10.45
CA LYS A 215 3.09 20.82 -11.09
C LYS A 215 4.40 21.48 -11.54
N PRO A 216 4.57 21.82 -12.83
CA PRO A 216 5.70 22.64 -13.25
C PRO A 216 5.61 24.02 -12.60
N GLY A 217 6.63 24.42 -11.82
CA GLY A 217 6.87 25.82 -11.45
C GLY A 217 6.43 26.31 -10.06
N ILE A 218 6.48 25.51 -8.99
CA ILE A 218 6.36 26.03 -7.62
C ILE A 218 7.76 26.23 -7.01
N GLU A 219 8.38 27.36 -7.32
CA GLU A 219 9.40 27.97 -6.47
C GLU A 219 8.71 28.52 -5.22
N GLN A 220 8.47 27.69 -4.20
CA GLN A 220 8.33 28.22 -2.84
C GLN A 220 9.15 27.36 -1.88
N PRO A 221 10.20 27.91 -1.24
CA PRO A 221 10.84 27.21 -0.15
C PRO A 221 9.81 27.04 0.97
N LEU A 222 9.78 25.84 1.57
CA LEU A 222 9.05 25.58 2.81
C LEU A 222 9.33 26.72 3.79
N PRO A 223 8.33 27.43 4.34
CA PRO A 223 8.58 28.40 5.38
C PRO A 223 9.24 27.69 6.56
N ALA A 224 10.32 28.29 7.07
CA ALA A 224 11.10 27.74 8.17
C ALA A 224 10.19 27.31 9.33
N ILE A 225 10.23 26.01 9.64
CA ILE A 225 9.46 25.38 10.72
C ILE A 225 9.87 26.05 12.04
N LYS A 226 8.99 26.87 12.60
CA LYS A 226 9.05 27.22 14.02
C LYS A 226 8.24 26.18 14.77
N PHE A 227 8.92 25.37 15.56
CA PHE A 227 8.29 24.53 16.57
C PHE A 227 7.52 25.43 17.53
N HIS A 228 6.20 25.37 17.50
CA HIS A 228 5.36 25.94 18.53
C HIS A 228 4.86 24.80 19.41
N ASP A 229 5.39 24.76 20.64
CA ASP A 229 4.71 24.11 21.76
C ASP A 229 3.36 24.80 21.95
N ALA A 230 2.28 24.09 21.64
CA ALA A 230 0.92 24.59 21.82
C ALA A 230 0.04 23.54 22.51
N THR A 231 0.47 23.09 23.70
CA THR A 231 -0.47 22.79 24.78
C THR A 231 -0.71 24.08 25.54
N SER A 232 -1.71 24.87 25.11
CA SER A 232 -2.55 25.73 25.95
C SER A 232 -3.19 26.86 25.14
N SER A 233 -4.48 27.09 25.42
CA SER A 233 -5.31 28.21 24.97
C SER A 233 -5.75 28.15 23.51
N ILE A 234 -7.06 27.95 23.29
CA ILE A 234 -7.96 28.92 22.66
C ILE A 234 -9.39 28.49 23.04
N LEU A 235 -9.84 29.02 24.19
CA LEU A 235 -11.22 29.42 24.40
C LEU A 235 -11.22 30.93 24.18
N LYS A 236 -11.86 31.41 23.11
CA LYS A 236 -12.70 32.62 23.09
C LYS A 236 -13.03 33.07 21.67
N ASP A 237 -14.27 33.53 21.59
CA ASP A 237 -14.88 34.39 20.58
C ASP A 237 -15.48 33.70 19.35
N GLY A 238 -16.81 33.75 19.33
CA GLY A 238 -17.67 33.12 18.35
C GLY A 238 -18.22 34.06 17.29
N GLY A 239 -19.16 33.49 16.53
CA GLY A 239 -19.86 34.07 15.39
C GLY A 239 -19.68 33.14 14.20
N GLY A 240 -20.66 32.40 13.69
CA GLY A 240 -22.10 32.46 13.85
C GLY A 240 -22.69 32.02 12.51
N ILE A 241 -23.11 30.76 12.41
CA ILE A 241 -24.14 30.32 11.46
C ILE A 241 -24.96 29.23 12.16
N GLY A 242 -25.95 29.66 12.95
CA GLY A 242 -27.17 28.88 13.13
C GLY A 242 -27.95 28.88 11.80
N GLU A 243 -28.85 27.97 11.49
CA GLU A 243 -29.65 27.11 12.34
C GLU A 243 -30.15 25.94 11.48
N ILE A 244 -29.70 24.70 11.73
CA ILE A 244 -30.58 23.51 11.68
C ILE A 244 -30.01 22.54 12.71
N TYR A 245 -30.61 22.54 13.90
CA TYR A 245 -30.92 21.40 14.78
C TYR A 245 -31.11 21.96 16.21
N ARG A 246 -32.37 22.27 16.54
CA ARG A 246 -32.80 22.41 17.94
C ARG A 246 -32.85 21.02 18.56
N ALA A 247 -32.11 20.88 19.65
CA ALA A 247 -32.30 20.02 20.82
C ALA A 247 -33.28 18.84 20.70
N GLY A 248 -32.71 17.65 20.83
CA GLY A 248 -33.40 16.42 21.20
C GLY A 248 -32.36 15.37 21.61
N GLU A 249 -32.06 15.36 22.92
CA GLU A 249 -31.26 14.35 23.66
C GLU A 249 -29.72 14.46 23.52
N GLU A 250 -29.12 15.19 24.47
CA GLU A 250 -27.75 14.95 24.94
C GLU A 250 -27.70 13.55 25.58
N GLU A 251 -27.56 12.51 24.76
CA GLU A 251 -27.18 11.19 25.25
C GLU A 251 -25.65 11.10 25.26
N GLU A 252 -25.10 10.87 26.44
CA GLU A 252 -23.70 10.55 26.69
C GLU A 252 -23.16 9.56 25.64
N MET A 253 -21.92 9.81 25.23
CA MET A 253 -21.17 8.93 24.34
C MET A 253 -21.18 7.49 24.92
N PRO A 254 -21.59 6.47 24.15
CA PRO A 254 -21.75 5.12 24.68
C PRO A 254 -20.46 4.63 25.36
N PRO A 255 -20.53 3.92 26.51
CA PRO A 255 -19.36 3.53 27.29
C PRO A 255 -18.28 2.75 26.50
N GLN A 256 -18.66 2.09 25.40
CA GLN A 256 -17.72 1.42 24.52
C GLN A 256 -16.75 2.36 23.78
N PHE A 257 -17.04 3.65 23.65
CA PHE A 257 -16.11 4.62 23.03
C PHE A 257 -15.00 5.07 24.00
N HIS A 258 -15.29 5.12 25.31
CA HIS A 258 -14.24 5.27 26.34
C HIS A 258 -13.25 4.10 26.34
N ARG A 259 -13.64 2.93 25.80
CA ARG A 259 -12.75 1.77 25.68
C ARG A 259 -11.66 1.95 24.62
N PHE A 260 -11.84 2.87 23.67
CA PHE A 260 -10.91 3.12 22.56
C PHE A 260 -10.18 4.46 22.66
N GLY A 261 -10.52 5.30 23.65
CA GLY A 261 -9.74 6.50 24.00
C GLY A 261 -9.95 7.73 23.12
N PHE A 262 -10.90 7.71 22.18
CA PHE A 262 -11.13 8.85 21.28
C PHE A 262 -11.82 10.02 21.98
N GLU A 263 -11.24 11.21 21.88
CA GLU A 263 -11.90 12.49 22.16
C GLU A 263 -12.66 13.00 20.90
N ALA A 264 -13.69 13.83 21.08
CA ALA A 264 -14.61 14.22 20.01
C ALA A 264 -13.95 15.02 18.85
N ASP A 265 -12.78 15.60 19.12
CA ASP A 265 -11.88 16.32 18.24
C ASP A 265 -10.93 15.40 17.44
N GLU A 266 -10.86 14.10 17.75
CA GLU A 266 -10.07 13.12 16.99
C GLU A 266 -10.85 12.44 15.84
N LEU A 267 -12.17 12.69 15.75
CA LEU A 267 -13.02 12.20 14.68
C LEU A 267 -12.71 12.93 13.36
N PRO A 268 -12.76 12.25 12.20
CA PRO A 268 -12.56 12.93 10.93
C PRO A 268 -13.64 14.02 10.78
N PRO A 269 -13.26 15.27 10.45
CA PRO A 269 -14.20 16.38 10.36
C PRO A 269 -15.33 16.06 9.39
N GLU A 270 -16.56 16.50 9.72
CA GLU A 270 -17.81 16.13 9.03
C GLU A 270 -17.97 16.74 7.61
N GLN A 271 -16.88 17.17 6.98
CA GLN A 271 -16.77 17.74 5.63
C GLN A 271 -15.38 17.34 5.09
N THR A 272 -15.17 16.69 3.95
CA THR A 272 -15.89 16.64 2.66
C THR A 272 -15.63 15.29 2.00
N VAL A 273 -16.70 14.62 1.58
CA VAL A 273 -16.64 13.51 0.63
C VAL A 273 -16.36 14.07 -0.76
N ASN A 274 -15.11 14.46 -0.99
CA ASN A 274 -14.69 15.03 -2.27
C ASN A 274 -14.13 13.92 -3.17
N ARG A 275 -14.06 14.16 -4.50
CA ARG A 275 -13.24 13.33 -5.41
C ARG A 275 -11.76 13.59 -5.15
N THR A 276 -11.34 13.43 -3.91
CA THR A 276 -9.95 13.64 -3.51
C THR A 276 -9.16 12.41 -3.94
N TYR A 277 -8.10 12.65 -4.71
CA TYR A 277 -7.06 11.67 -5.01
C TYR A 277 -6.22 11.45 -3.75
N GLN A 278 -6.84 10.99 -2.66
CA GLN A 278 -6.19 10.57 -1.42
C GLN A 278 -6.39 9.07 -1.26
N ASN A 279 -5.90 8.33 -2.25
CA ASN A 279 -5.99 6.88 -2.31
C ASN A 279 -4.62 6.26 -2.52
N LEU A 280 -4.57 4.94 -2.65
CA LEU A 280 -3.33 4.21 -2.86
C LEU A 280 -2.72 4.52 -4.22
N GLY A 281 -3.54 4.54 -5.27
CA GLY A 281 -3.06 4.76 -6.65
C GLY A 281 -2.57 6.19 -6.89
N GLU A 282 -3.29 7.17 -6.34
CA GLU A 282 -3.06 8.60 -6.52
C GLU A 282 -3.20 9.28 -5.14
N GLY A 283 -2.08 9.82 -4.64
CA GLY A 283 -2.02 10.63 -3.41
C GLY A 283 -1.44 9.93 -2.18
N SER A 284 -1.93 10.34 -1.00
CA SER A 284 -1.27 10.05 0.28
C SER A 284 -1.32 8.58 0.70
N GLY A 285 -2.32 7.81 0.29
CA GLY A 285 -2.38 6.38 0.57
C GLY A 285 -1.17 5.64 0.01
N GLY A 286 -0.79 5.93 -1.24
CA GLY A 286 0.40 5.36 -1.88
C GLY A 286 1.71 5.89 -1.31
N ALA A 287 1.74 7.16 -0.93
CA ALA A 287 2.91 7.81 -0.35
C ALA A 287 3.36 7.14 0.97
N VAL A 288 2.41 6.67 1.79
CA VAL A 288 2.71 5.91 3.02
C VAL A 288 3.59 4.70 2.69
N PHE A 289 3.19 3.85 1.73
CA PHE A 289 3.95 2.65 1.37
C PHE A 289 5.35 2.99 0.83
N LEU A 290 5.45 4.03 0.00
CA LEU A 290 6.75 4.46 -0.53
C LEU A 290 7.71 4.86 0.59
N PHE A 291 7.30 5.75 1.48
CA PHE A 291 8.20 6.27 2.50
C PHE A 291 8.56 5.23 3.56
N LEU A 292 7.64 4.35 3.93
CA LEU A 292 7.95 3.24 4.83
C LEU A 292 8.96 2.27 4.20
N GLN A 293 8.83 1.99 2.91
CA GLN A 293 9.80 1.17 2.20
C GLN A 293 11.16 1.89 2.05
N ALA A 294 11.16 3.20 1.78
CA ALA A 294 12.37 4.01 1.73
C ALA A 294 13.11 4.00 3.08
N ARG A 295 12.39 4.21 4.20
CA ARG A 295 12.94 4.10 5.57
C ARG A 295 13.61 2.76 5.80
N ARG A 296 12.96 1.66 5.41
CA ARG A 296 13.48 0.31 5.61
C ARG A 296 14.80 0.06 4.86
N VAL A 297 14.95 0.60 3.65
CA VAL A 297 16.04 0.26 2.73
C VAL A 297 17.19 1.27 2.79
N LEU A 298 16.85 2.55 2.88
CA LEU A 298 17.82 3.64 2.89
C LEU A 298 18.23 4.03 4.32
N GLY A 299 17.47 3.60 5.33
CA GLY A 299 17.54 4.17 6.68
C GLY A 299 16.80 5.50 6.74
N ASP A 300 16.60 6.02 7.95
CA ASP A 300 15.86 7.27 8.15
C ASP A 300 16.43 8.10 9.31
N PRO A 301 17.65 8.67 9.13
CA PRO A 301 18.23 9.51 10.15
C PRO A 301 17.36 10.76 10.34
N GLY A 302 16.82 10.94 11.55
CA GLY A 302 15.95 12.07 11.88
C GLY A 302 14.47 11.87 11.50
N ASP A 303 14.03 10.64 11.25
CA ASP A 303 12.62 10.27 11.00
C ASP A 303 11.97 11.05 9.85
N THR A 304 12.73 11.42 8.81
CA THR A 304 12.22 12.19 7.68
C THR A 304 11.14 11.41 6.93
N PHE A 305 11.42 10.16 6.56
CA PHE A 305 10.48 9.31 5.84
C PHE A 305 9.32 8.86 6.72
N LEU A 306 9.58 8.50 7.99
CA LEU A 306 8.52 8.14 8.93
C LEU A 306 7.56 9.31 9.16
N ASN A 307 8.07 10.52 9.36
CA ASN A 307 7.22 11.70 9.53
C ASN A 307 6.44 12.05 8.26
N ALA A 308 7.04 11.87 7.08
CA ALA A 308 6.32 12.02 5.81
C ALA A 308 5.19 10.99 5.67
N ALA A 309 5.44 9.72 6.04
CA ALA A 309 4.44 8.67 6.07
C ALA A 309 3.32 8.97 7.08
N ARG A 310 3.65 9.45 8.29
CA ARG A 310 2.65 9.85 9.30
C ARG A 310 1.74 10.97 8.78
N LYS A 311 2.32 12.03 8.21
CA LYS A 311 1.54 13.13 7.61
C LYS A 311 0.65 12.67 6.46
N ALA A 312 1.14 11.75 5.64
CA ALA A 312 0.34 11.13 4.59
C ALA A 312 -0.81 10.29 5.19
N GLY A 313 -0.54 9.56 6.28
CA GLY A 313 -1.55 8.87 7.07
C GLY A 313 -2.60 9.82 7.65
N ASP A 314 -2.20 10.95 8.21
CA ASP A 314 -3.14 11.95 8.73
C ASP A 314 -4.01 12.55 7.60
N ALA A 315 -3.45 12.78 6.41
CA ALA A 315 -4.23 13.17 5.25
C ALA A 315 -5.24 12.09 4.80
N VAL A 316 -4.86 10.80 4.91
CA VAL A 316 -5.78 9.68 4.68
C VAL A 316 -6.85 9.60 5.79
N TRP A 317 -6.51 9.91 7.04
CA TRP A 317 -7.49 9.97 8.14
C TRP A 317 -8.55 11.04 7.88
N GLU A 318 -8.13 12.24 7.49
CA GLU A 318 -9.03 13.36 7.24
C GLU A 318 -9.87 13.19 5.95
N ARG A 319 -9.31 12.57 4.90
CA ARG A 319 -9.90 12.62 3.54
C ARG A 319 -9.98 11.28 2.81
N GLY A 320 -9.66 10.18 3.48
CA GLY A 320 -9.54 8.84 2.88
C GLY A 320 -10.84 8.03 2.82
N LEU A 321 -11.94 8.53 3.39
CA LEU A 321 -13.29 7.96 3.21
C LEU A 321 -13.87 8.40 1.86
N ILE A 322 -13.33 7.82 0.80
CA ILE A 322 -13.55 8.26 -0.58
C ILE A 322 -14.79 7.59 -1.23
N ARG A 323 -15.42 8.28 -2.17
CA ARG A 323 -16.64 7.80 -2.87
C ARG A 323 -16.36 6.73 -3.92
N GLN A 324 -15.13 6.71 -4.47
CA GLN A 324 -14.72 5.83 -5.58
C GLN A 324 -14.95 4.33 -5.32
N GLY A 325 -15.05 3.93 -4.05
CA GLY A 325 -15.53 2.60 -3.68
C GLY A 325 -14.69 1.95 -2.59
N MET A 326 -14.80 0.62 -2.49
CA MET A 326 -14.11 -0.16 -1.46
C MET A 326 -12.72 -0.62 -1.86
N GLY A 327 -12.33 -0.50 -3.14
CA GLY A 327 -11.08 -1.03 -3.70
C GLY A 327 -9.78 -0.74 -2.94
N ILE A 328 -8.73 -1.42 -3.37
CA ILE A 328 -7.36 -1.21 -2.89
C ILE A 328 -6.73 0.00 -3.56
N ILE A 329 -6.82 0.12 -4.89
CA ILE A 329 -6.13 1.20 -5.60
C ILE A 329 -6.85 2.52 -5.36
N LYS A 330 -8.17 2.55 -5.62
CA LYS A 330 -9.02 3.74 -5.55
C LYS A 330 -10.19 3.51 -4.60
N GLY A 331 -9.90 3.16 -3.35
CA GLY A 331 -10.96 2.91 -2.37
C GLY A 331 -10.54 2.93 -0.91
N VAL A 332 -11.54 2.76 -0.05
CA VAL A 332 -11.40 2.78 1.41
C VAL A 332 -10.48 1.67 1.93
N SER A 333 -10.46 0.49 1.28
CA SER A 333 -9.62 -0.62 1.75
C SER A 333 -8.12 -0.30 1.66
N GLY A 334 -7.66 0.25 0.53
CA GLY A 334 -6.24 0.61 0.36
C GLY A 334 -5.79 1.65 1.38
N ASN A 335 -6.66 2.60 1.70
CA ASN A 335 -6.43 3.61 2.72
C ASN A 335 -6.34 3.00 4.13
N ALA A 336 -7.19 2.04 4.45
CA ALA A 336 -7.06 1.31 5.71
C ALA A 336 -5.76 0.50 5.80
N TYR A 337 -5.31 -0.11 4.69
CA TYR A 337 -4.00 -0.77 4.65
C TYR A 337 -2.84 0.19 4.88
N ALA A 338 -2.95 1.46 4.46
CA ALA A 338 -1.93 2.47 4.76
C ALA A 338 -1.79 2.69 6.28
N PHE A 339 -2.89 2.70 7.02
CA PHE A 339 -2.84 2.73 8.49
C PHE A 339 -2.22 1.47 9.07
N LEU A 340 -2.55 0.28 8.54
CA LEU A 340 -1.93 -0.97 9.01
C LEU A 340 -0.42 -0.96 8.74
N ALA A 341 0.03 -0.40 7.61
CA ALA A 341 1.46 -0.23 7.32
C ALA A 341 2.14 0.71 8.31
N LEU A 342 1.52 1.84 8.64
CA LEU A 342 2.00 2.76 9.67
C LEU A 342 2.07 2.10 11.04
N ALA A 343 1.03 1.36 11.45
CA ALA A 343 1.01 0.66 12.72
C ALA A 343 2.22 -0.26 12.90
N ARG A 344 2.61 -1.00 11.85
CA ARG A 344 3.79 -1.88 11.88
C ARG A 344 5.12 -1.14 11.88
N ALA A 345 5.14 0.11 11.43
CA ALA A 345 6.34 0.93 11.37
C ALA A 345 6.56 1.77 12.64
N GLU A 346 5.53 1.94 13.47
CA GLU A 346 5.62 2.63 14.75
C GLU A 346 6.36 1.76 15.79
N GLU A 347 7.30 2.38 16.49
CA GLU A 347 7.98 1.76 17.64
C GLU A 347 7.20 1.98 18.95
N ASP A 348 6.43 3.05 19.00
CA ASP A 348 5.55 3.41 20.10
C ASP A 348 4.24 2.61 19.99
N GLU A 349 3.94 1.81 21.02
CA GLU A 349 2.78 0.91 21.02
C GLU A 349 1.45 1.68 20.99
N ASP A 350 1.37 2.86 21.61
CA ASP A 350 0.15 3.67 21.63
C ASP A 350 -0.12 4.25 20.24
N LYS A 351 0.92 4.75 19.56
CA LYS A 351 0.80 5.20 18.16
C LYS A 351 0.44 4.06 17.22
N SER A 352 1.07 2.89 17.38
CA SER A 352 0.71 1.69 16.63
C SER A 352 -0.77 1.35 16.81
N ASN A 353 -1.26 1.36 18.06
CA ASN A 353 -2.65 1.06 18.37
C ASN A 353 -3.61 2.09 17.78
N LEU A 354 -3.27 3.37 17.79
CA LEU A 354 -4.05 4.44 17.15
C LEU A 354 -4.24 4.16 15.65
N TRP A 355 -3.17 3.81 14.93
CA TRP A 355 -3.27 3.48 13.50
C TRP A 355 -4.12 2.23 13.24
N ILE A 356 -4.00 1.19 14.08
CA ILE A 356 -4.88 0.00 13.98
C ILE A 356 -6.34 0.38 14.20
N GLN A 357 -6.63 1.26 15.16
CA GLN A 357 -8.00 1.72 15.39
C GLN A 357 -8.55 2.50 14.18
N ARG A 358 -7.75 3.38 13.57
CA ARG A 358 -8.13 4.08 12.32
C ARG A 358 -8.45 3.08 11.19
N ALA A 359 -7.65 2.02 11.03
CA ALA A 359 -7.90 0.95 10.07
C ALA A 359 -9.23 0.21 10.33
N ARG A 360 -9.52 -0.11 11.60
CA ARG A 360 -10.79 -0.75 12.01
C ARG A 360 -11.99 0.13 11.73
N LEU A 361 -11.88 1.44 11.97
CA LEU A 361 -12.97 2.38 11.67
C LEU A 361 -13.25 2.45 10.16
N PHE A 362 -12.23 2.39 9.32
CA PHE A 362 -12.40 2.30 7.87
C PHE A 362 -13.04 0.96 7.46
N GLY A 363 -12.66 -0.16 8.08
CA GLY A 363 -13.32 -1.45 7.89
C GLY A 363 -14.80 -1.44 8.28
N ALA A 364 -15.11 -0.93 9.46
CA ALA A 364 -16.48 -0.76 9.98
C ALA A 364 -17.32 0.16 9.07
N PHE A 365 -16.69 1.23 8.53
CA PHE A 365 -17.33 2.16 7.60
C PHE A 365 -17.79 1.47 6.32
N MET A 366 -16.98 0.57 5.76
CA MET A 366 -17.33 -0.10 4.51
C MET A 366 -18.54 -1.03 4.63
N VAL A 367 -18.73 -1.67 5.79
CA VAL A 367 -19.83 -2.61 6.03
C VAL A 367 -21.00 -2.01 6.82
N ASN A 368 -20.99 -0.70 7.05
CA ASN A 368 -21.96 0.00 7.89
C ASN A 368 -22.17 -0.69 9.24
N TRP A 369 -21.07 -0.97 9.95
CA TRP A 369 -21.13 -1.57 11.28
C TRP A 369 -21.55 -0.53 12.31
N GLU A 370 -22.85 -0.24 12.39
CA GLU A 370 -23.42 0.87 13.14
C GLU A 370 -22.98 0.95 14.61
N THR A 371 -22.76 -0.21 15.26
CA THR A 371 -22.37 -0.25 16.69
C THR A 371 -20.93 0.21 16.94
N GLU A 372 -20.05 0.11 15.95
CA GLU A 372 -18.63 0.46 16.02
C GLU A 372 -18.35 1.83 15.40
N LEU A 373 -19.29 2.36 14.61
CA LEU A 373 -19.17 3.67 14.00
C LEU A 373 -19.63 4.79 14.94
N PRO A 374 -18.83 5.87 15.08
CA PRO A 374 -19.28 7.13 15.66
C PRO A 374 -20.51 7.67 14.93
N LYS A 375 -21.41 8.35 15.65
CA LYS A 375 -22.67 8.91 15.08
C LYS A 375 -22.45 9.68 13.76
N PRO A 376 -21.44 10.57 13.63
CA PRO A 376 -21.17 11.30 12.38
C PRO A 376 -20.87 10.38 11.18
N MET A 377 -20.12 9.29 11.40
CA MET A 377 -19.71 8.37 10.34
C MET A 377 -20.84 7.45 9.86
N ARG A 378 -21.86 7.18 10.70
CA ARG A 378 -22.96 6.26 10.34
C ARG A 378 -23.76 6.75 9.13
N LYS A 379 -24.10 8.04 9.10
CA LYS A 379 -24.84 8.63 7.97
C LYS A 379 -24.01 8.53 6.70
N LEU A 380 -22.73 8.86 6.78
CA LEU A 380 -21.83 8.81 5.64
C LEU A 380 -21.62 7.38 5.13
N SER A 381 -21.47 6.41 6.04
CA SER A 381 -21.36 4.99 5.71
C SER A 381 -22.61 4.49 4.99
N LEU A 382 -23.80 4.86 5.48
CA LEU A 382 -25.05 4.50 4.82
C LEU A 382 -25.18 5.12 3.41
N GLU A 383 -24.73 6.36 3.22
CA GLU A 383 -24.67 7.00 1.90
C GLU A 383 -23.68 6.30 0.98
N PHE A 384 -22.47 6.01 1.48
CA PHE A 384 -21.43 5.27 0.76
C PHE A 384 -21.92 3.89 0.32
N SER A 385 -22.55 3.12 1.21
CA SER A 385 -23.13 1.81 0.88
C SER A 385 -24.25 1.88 -0.17
N ARG A 386 -24.81 3.05 -0.47
CA ARG A 386 -25.79 3.21 -1.56
C ARG A 386 -25.16 3.56 -2.89
N THR A 387 -24.03 4.28 -2.89
CA THR A 387 -23.39 4.81 -4.10
C THR A 387 -22.19 4.00 -4.56
N ALA A 388 -21.46 3.34 -3.65
CA ALA A 388 -20.25 2.59 -3.94
C ALA A 388 -20.46 1.49 -5.01
N TRP A 389 -21.69 0.98 -5.15
CA TRP A 389 -22.07 -0.01 -6.16
C TRP A 389 -21.90 0.48 -7.60
N TYR A 390 -22.03 1.79 -7.83
CA TYR A 390 -22.10 2.35 -9.17
C TYR A 390 -20.77 2.97 -9.64
N GLU A 391 -19.78 3.08 -8.75
CA GLU A 391 -18.52 3.78 -9.05
C GLU A 391 -17.40 2.84 -9.55
N THR A 392 -17.51 1.53 -9.35
CA THR A 392 -16.53 0.54 -9.85
C THR A 392 -17.01 -0.17 -11.10
N SER A 393 -16.11 -0.30 -12.08
CA SER A 393 -16.37 -0.98 -13.35
C SER A 393 -16.48 -2.51 -13.20
N VAL A 394 -15.83 -3.07 -12.15
CA VAL A 394 -15.81 -4.52 -11.87
C VAL A 394 -15.99 -4.76 -10.37
N PRO A 395 -17.24 -4.77 -9.87
CA PRO A 395 -17.50 -4.77 -8.43
C PRO A 395 -16.95 -6.00 -7.68
N GLY A 396 -16.70 -7.13 -8.35
CA GLY A 396 -16.15 -8.34 -7.73
C GLY A 396 -14.61 -8.40 -7.66
N CYS A 397 -13.88 -7.47 -8.29
CA CYS A 397 -12.42 -7.61 -8.39
C CYS A 397 -11.69 -7.23 -7.10
N LEU A 398 -10.44 -7.71 -6.97
CA LEU A 398 -9.59 -7.42 -5.82
C LEU A 398 -9.16 -5.95 -5.76
N MET A 399 -8.88 -5.31 -6.89
CA MET A 399 -8.22 -3.99 -6.90
C MET A 399 -9.20 -2.81 -6.77
N GLU A 400 -10.43 -2.94 -7.25
CA GLU A 400 -11.45 -1.87 -7.26
C GLU A 400 -12.73 -2.23 -6.49
N GLY A 401 -12.99 -3.53 -6.34
CA GLY A 401 -14.29 -4.06 -5.90
C GLY A 401 -14.30 -4.63 -4.49
N TYR A 402 -15.38 -5.36 -4.15
CA TYR A 402 -15.65 -5.95 -2.83
C TYR A 402 -14.62 -7.00 -2.40
N GLY A 403 -13.88 -7.60 -3.34
CA GLY A 403 -12.82 -8.55 -3.01
C GLY A 403 -11.79 -7.94 -2.07
N SER A 404 -11.51 -6.64 -2.23
CA SER A 404 -10.67 -5.86 -1.32
C SER A 404 -11.23 -5.76 0.10
N GLY A 405 -12.51 -5.41 0.23
CA GLY A 405 -13.17 -5.20 1.51
C GLY A 405 -13.23 -6.49 2.31
N VAL A 406 -13.57 -7.61 1.67
CA VAL A 406 -13.54 -8.94 2.31
C VAL A 406 -12.15 -9.28 2.81
N LEU A 407 -11.12 -9.08 1.97
CA LEU A 407 -9.75 -9.38 2.35
C LEU A 407 -9.28 -8.51 3.52
N LEU A 408 -9.56 -7.20 3.47
CA LEU A 408 -9.21 -6.30 4.57
C LEU A 408 -9.89 -6.72 5.89
N LEU A 409 -11.16 -7.11 5.87
CA LEU A 409 -11.85 -7.56 7.08
C LEU A 409 -11.20 -8.82 7.67
N VAL A 410 -10.70 -9.74 6.82
CA VAL A 410 -9.93 -10.89 7.28
C VAL A 410 -8.59 -10.45 7.86
N ASP A 411 -7.88 -9.55 7.21
CA ASP A 411 -6.58 -9.04 7.66
C ASP A 411 -6.67 -8.22 8.96
N LEU A 412 -7.81 -7.58 9.24
CA LEU A 412 -8.05 -6.83 10.48
C LEU A 412 -8.15 -7.73 11.73
N GLU A 413 -8.30 -9.05 11.57
CA GLU A 413 -8.19 -10.01 12.67
C GLU A 413 -6.74 -10.15 13.18
N ASP A 414 -5.75 -9.92 12.31
CA ASP A 414 -4.32 -9.91 12.66
C ASP A 414 -3.60 -8.68 12.06
N PRO A 415 -3.88 -7.48 12.59
CA PRO A 415 -3.45 -6.23 11.97
C PRO A 415 -1.92 -6.06 11.94
N LYS A 416 -1.18 -6.75 12.82
CA LYS A 416 0.29 -6.73 12.84
C LYS A 416 0.89 -7.53 11.67
N ASN A 417 0.16 -8.50 11.13
CA ASN A 417 0.60 -9.31 9.99
C ASN A 417 -0.12 -8.98 8.68
N ALA A 418 -1.20 -8.20 8.71
CA ALA A 418 -1.89 -7.71 7.51
C ALA A 418 -0.92 -7.07 6.50
N ARG A 419 -1.16 -7.27 5.20
CA ARG A 419 -0.32 -6.70 4.13
C ARG A 419 -1.18 -6.32 2.95
N ALA A 420 -0.98 -5.12 2.40
CA ALA A 420 -1.67 -4.71 1.19
C ALA A 420 -1.32 -5.67 0.04
N PRO A 421 -2.28 -6.43 -0.52
CA PRO A 421 -1.97 -7.43 -1.54
C PRO A 421 -1.45 -6.75 -2.80
N LEU A 422 -0.44 -7.36 -3.42
CA LEU A 422 0.22 -6.86 -4.63
C LEU A 422 0.87 -5.46 -4.50
N VAL A 423 1.01 -4.96 -3.26
CA VAL A 423 1.72 -3.71 -2.92
C VAL A 423 2.81 -4.02 -1.91
N GLU A 424 2.54 -4.85 -0.91
CA GLU A 424 3.55 -5.29 0.04
C GLU A 424 3.87 -6.78 -0.17
N PRO A 425 5.13 -7.19 0.05
CA PRO A 425 5.49 -8.60 0.07
C PRO A 425 4.68 -9.32 1.15
N THR A 426 3.89 -10.30 0.73
CA THR A 426 3.14 -11.14 1.67
C THR A 426 3.97 -12.35 1.98
N LEU A 427 4.60 -12.45 3.15
CA LEU A 427 4.77 -13.79 3.69
C LEU A 427 3.35 -14.26 3.98
N TRP A 428 2.90 -15.36 3.37
CA TRP A 428 1.64 -16.00 3.73
C TRP A 428 1.91 -17.21 4.66
N PRO A 429 2.46 -17.08 5.89
CA PRO A 429 2.55 -18.25 6.76
C PRO A 429 1.29 -18.45 7.62
N HIS A 430 0.33 -17.51 7.66
CA HIS A 430 -0.61 -17.45 8.79
C HIS A 430 -2.11 -17.23 8.50
N VAL A 431 -2.56 -17.04 7.25
CA VAL A 431 -4.00 -16.79 7.01
C VAL A 431 -4.88 -18.04 7.23
N PHE A 432 -4.27 -19.22 7.38
CA PHE A 432 -4.93 -20.36 8.00
C PHE A 432 -3.97 -21.06 8.97
N PRO A 433 -4.10 -20.85 10.29
CA PRO A 433 -3.69 -21.90 11.21
C PRO A 433 -4.40 -23.17 10.75
N ARG A 434 -3.65 -24.23 10.41
CA ARG A 434 -4.23 -25.55 10.08
C ARG A 434 -5.20 -26.06 11.17
N SER A 435 -5.20 -25.42 12.35
CA SER A 435 -6.05 -25.71 13.50
C SER A 435 -7.30 -24.83 13.65
N THR A 436 -7.52 -23.79 12.84
CA THR A 436 -8.71 -22.92 12.94
C THR A 436 -9.43 -22.84 11.59
N ALA A 437 -10.00 -23.96 11.15
CA ALA A 437 -11.20 -23.87 10.32
C ALA A 437 -12.27 -23.13 11.14
N PRO A 438 -12.70 -21.92 10.76
CA PRO A 438 -13.64 -21.17 11.58
C PRO A 438 -14.98 -21.90 11.58
N ARG A 439 -15.68 -21.80 12.72
CA ARG A 439 -17.11 -22.12 12.89
C ARG A 439 -18.02 -21.19 12.06
N LEU A 440 -17.67 -20.92 10.81
CA LEU A 440 -18.45 -20.13 9.85
C LEU A 440 -19.71 -20.87 9.36
N ALA A 441 -19.85 -22.16 9.69
CA ALA A 441 -21.06 -22.94 9.42
C ALA A 441 -22.26 -22.61 10.33
N GLN A 442 -22.15 -21.65 11.26
CA GLN A 442 -23.24 -21.29 12.20
C GLN A 442 -23.78 -19.87 12.05
N MET A 443 -23.29 -19.07 11.09
CA MET A 443 -23.88 -17.78 10.78
C MET A 443 -24.80 -17.93 9.56
N GLU A 444 -26.08 -18.20 9.81
CA GLU A 444 -27.09 -17.97 8.78
C GLU A 444 -27.18 -16.46 8.50
N PRO A 445 -27.01 -16.00 7.25
CA PRO A 445 -27.27 -14.62 6.91
C PRO A 445 -28.76 -14.36 7.01
N ARG A 446 -29.18 -13.46 7.91
CA ARG A 446 -30.51 -12.84 7.85
C ARG A 446 -30.55 -11.92 6.63
N LEU A 447 -30.74 -12.50 5.46
CA LEU A 447 -31.13 -11.78 4.25
C LEU A 447 -32.48 -11.12 4.54
N VAL A 448 -32.49 -9.79 4.71
CA VAL A 448 -33.73 -9.01 4.69
C VAL A 448 -34.19 -8.96 3.22
N PRO A 449 -35.30 -9.60 2.84
CA PRO A 449 -35.75 -9.55 1.46
C PRO A 449 -36.15 -8.11 1.08
N PRO A 450 -35.93 -7.68 -0.17
CA PRO A 450 -36.32 -6.35 -0.62
C PRO A 450 -37.84 -6.20 -0.47
N ARG A 451 -38.28 -5.11 0.17
CA ARG A 451 -39.69 -4.74 0.26
C ARG A 451 -40.25 -4.60 -1.14
N ALA A 452 -41.18 -5.48 -1.51
CA ALA A 452 -41.96 -5.38 -2.73
C ALA A 452 -42.59 -3.99 -2.82
N SER A 453 -42.28 -3.27 -3.90
CA SER A 453 -42.94 -2.02 -4.26
C SER A 453 -44.44 -2.30 -4.41
N ARG A 454 -45.27 -1.77 -3.50
CA ARG A 454 -46.70 -1.63 -3.74
C ARG A 454 -46.88 -0.58 -4.84
N ARG A 455 -47.00 -1.03 -6.09
CA ARG A 455 -47.72 -0.29 -7.12
C ARG A 455 -49.19 -0.66 -6.98
N ASN A 456 -50.02 0.35 -6.71
CA ASN A 456 -51.40 0.36 -7.19
C ASN A 456 -51.39 0.80 -8.65
#